data_AF-A0A838RYG5-F1
#
_entry.id   AF-A0A838RYG5-F1
#
_cell.length_a   1.000
_cell.length_b   1.000
_cell.length_c   1.000
_cell.angle_alpha   90.00
_cell.angle_beta   90.00
_cell.angle_gamma   90.00
#
_symmetry.space_group_name_H-M   'P 1'
#
loop_
_entity.id
_entity.type
_entity.pdbx_description
1 polymer ?
#
loop_
_entity_poly.entity_id
_entity_poly.type
_entity_poly.pdbx_seq_one_letter_code
_entity_poly.pdbx_strand_id
1 'polypeptide(L)' 'MTTTSRHLSAYKSSSVLITGGLGFIGSNLARKLVEIGDVEVSIVDALMPDQGGNLFNVQDINDRVKVHIA' A
#
# COMPACT_ATOMS: atom_id res chain seq x y z
N MET A 1 14.77 2.41 17.51
CA MET A 1 15.32 2.43 16.13
C MET A 1 14.78 1.21 15.41
N THR A 2 13.75 1.37 14.59
CA THR A 2 13.21 0.29 13.76
C THR A 2 14.16 0.06 12.59
N THR A 3 14.83 -1.09 12.56
CA THR A 3 15.67 -1.51 11.44
C THR A 3 14.79 -1.63 10.20
N THR A 4 14.80 -0.62 9.34
CA THR A 4 14.13 -0.70 8.03
C THR A 4 14.85 -1.78 7.23
N SER A 5 14.12 -2.79 6.76
CA SER A 5 14.67 -3.87 5.92
C SER A 5 15.48 -3.28 4.76
N ARG A 6 16.64 -3.87 4.43
CA ARG A 6 17.49 -3.47 3.29
C ARG A 6 16.72 -3.41 1.97
N HIS A 7 15.64 -4.18 1.85
CA HIS A 7 14.76 -4.17 0.68
C HIS A 7 13.81 -2.96 0.67
N LEU A 8 13.33 -2.50 1.84
CA LEU A 8 12.43 -1.35 1.94
C LEU A 8 13.14 -0.03 1.67
N SER A 9 14.43 0.10 2.04
CA SER A 9 15.21 1.30 1.74
C SER A 9 15.35 1.60 0.25
N ALA A 10 15.18 0.60 -0.64
CA ALA A 10 15.21 0.80 -2.08
C ALA A 10 14.05 1.66 -2.60
N TYR A 11 12.96 1.77 -1.83
CA TYR A 11 11.78 2.54 -2.20
C TYR A 11 11.80 3.97 -1.65
N LYS A 12 12.83 4.38 -0.91
CA LYS A 12 12.93 5.73 -0.37
C LYS A 12 12.88 6.77 -1.51
N SER A 13 12.08 7.81 -1.32
CA SER A 13 11.81 8.88 -2.28
C SER A 13 11.24 8.39 -3.62
N SER A 14 10.57 7.23 -3.64
CA SER A 14 9.94 6.66 -4.83
C SER A 14 8.42 6.89 -4.83
N SER A 15 7.83 6.84 -6.03
CA SER A 15 6.38 6.70 -6.22
C SER A 15 6.07 5.25 -6.60
N VAL A 16 5.22 4.59 -5.82
CA VAL A 16 4.92 3.16 -5.93
C VAL A 16 3.45 2.94 -6.22
N LEU A 17 3.16 2.19 -7.29
CA LEU A 17 1.82 1.71 -7.62
C LEU A 17 1.67 0.25 -7.17
N ILE A 18 0.64 -0.02 -6.37
CA ILE A 18 0.26 -1.37 -5.94
C ILE A 18 -1.04 -1.76 -6.62
N THR A 19 -1.01 -2.78 -7.48
CA THR A 19 -2.22 -3.39 -8.04
C THR A 19 -2.77 -4.46 -7.08
N GLY A 20 -4.09 -4.60 -7.00
CA GLY A 20 -4.72 -5.47 -6.00
C GLY A 20 -4.44 -4.99 -4.56
N GLY A 21 -4.22 -3.68 -4.39
CA GLY A 21 -3.73 -3.09 -3.15
C GLY A 21 -4.75 -3.13 -2.00
N LEU A 22 -6.03 -3.39 -2.29
CA LEU A 22 -7.07 -3.55 -1.27
C LEU A 22 -7.22 -5.01 -0.83
N GLY A 23 -6.49 -5.96 -1.41
CA GLY A 23 -6.41 -7.34 -0.95
C GLY A 23 -5.46 -7.56 0.22
N PHE A 24 -5.25 -8.82 0.61
CA PHE A 24 -4.41 -9.19 1.76
C PHE A 24 -2.94 -8.77 1.58
N ILE A 25 -2.29 -9.18 0.49
CA ILE A 25 -0.86 -8.90 0.27
C ILE A 25 -0.64 -7.41 0.01
N GLY A 26 -1.44 -6.83 -0.87
CA GLY A 26 -1.30 -5.43 -1.29
C GLY A 26 -1.44 -4.45 -0.13
N SER A 27 -2.41 -4.65 0.75
CA SER A 27 -2.62 -3.75 1.90
C SER A 27 -1.53 -3.86 2.97
N ASN A 28 -0.95 -5.05 3.17
CA ASN A 28 0.19 -5.22 4.07
C ASN A 28 1.47 -4.61 3.47
N LEU A 29 1.67 -4.73 2.16
CA LEU A 29 2.76 -4.04 1.46
C LEU A 29 2.61 -2.52 1.58
N ALA A 30 1.40 -1.99 1.37
CA ALA A 30 1.12 -0.55 1.52
C ALA A 30 1.52 -0.04 2.90
N ARG A 31 1.14 -0.74 3.99
CA ARG A 31 1.55 -0.39 5.37
C ARG A 31 3.06 -0.29 5.53
N LYS A 32 3.79 -1.27 4.99
CA LYS A 32 5.26 -1.29 5.09
C LYS A 32 5.93 -0.20 4.28
N LEU A 33 5.36 0.17 3.14
CA LEU A 33 5.87 1.27 2.33
C LEU A 33 5.61 2.63 2.97
N VAL A 34 4.41 2.87 3.52
CA VAL A 34 4.14 4.14 4.20
C VAL A 34 4.96 4.29 5.48
N GLU A 35 5.31 3.21 6.21
CA GLU A 35 6.22 3.27 7.36
C GLU A 35 7.60 3.88 7.04
N ILE A 36 8.05 3.88 5.77
CA ILE A 36 9.33 4.50 5.34
C ILE A 36 9.27 6.05 5.44
N GLY A 37 8.07 6.63 5.37
CA GLY A 37 7.83 8.07 5.53
C GLY A 37 7.93 8.88 4.24
N ASP A 38 9.01 8.72 3.49
CA ASP A 38 9.25 9.44 2.23
C ASP A 38 8.98 8.55 1.00
N VAL A 39 7.77 8.00 0.90
CA VAL A 39 7.32 7.16 -0.22
C VAL A 39 5.90 7.55 -0.57
N GLU A 40 5.65 7.84 -1.84
CA GLU A 40 4.29 8.05 -2.33
C GLU A 40 3.68 6.69 -2.73
N VAL A 41 2.55 6.33 -2.13
CA VAL A 41 1.89 5.05 -2.38
C VAL A 41 0.52 5.27 -3.03
N SER A 42 0.35 4.71 -4.22
CA SER A 42 -0.93 4.64 -4.93
C SER A 42 -1.39 3.18 -5.04
N ILE A 43 -2.67 2.95 -4.81
CA ILE A 43 -3.32 1.65 -4.86
C ILE A 43 -4.33 1.66 -6.00
N VAL A 44 -4.29 0.64 -6.85
CA VAL A 44 -5.33 0.34 -7.83
C VAL A 44 -5.93 -1.01 -7.49
N ASP A 45 -7.26 -1.08 -7.40
CA ASP A 45 -7.98 -2.32 -7.16
C ASP A 45 -9.34 -2.30 -7.87
N ALA A 46 -9.76 -3.44 -8.39
CA ALA A 46 -11.01 -3.58 -9.13
C ALA A 46 -12.21 -3.85 -8.21
N LEU A 47 -11.97 -4.26 -6.94
CA LEU A 47 -13.02 -4.64 -5.98
C LEU A 47 -14.02 -5.66 -6.55
N MET A 48 -13.53 -6.61 -7.34
CA MET A 48 -14.35 -7.72 -7.82
C MET A 48 -14.86 -8.55 -6.62
N PRO A 49 -16.16 -8.93 -6.58
CA PRO A 49 -16.80 -9.53 -5.40
C PRO A 49 -16.04 -10.71 -4.76
N ASP A 50 -15.37 -11.53 -5.56
CA ASP A 50 -14.70 -12.76 -5.11
C ASP A 50 -13.17 -12.64 -5.01
N GLN A 51 -12.60 -11.44 -5.12
CA GLN A 51 -11.14 -11.22 -5.09
C GLN A 51 -10.61 -10.70 -3.75
N GLY A 52 -11.48 -10.56 -2.74
CA GLY A 52 -11.08 -10.23 -1.36
C GLY A 52 -10.61 -8.79 -1.15
N GLY A 53 -10.73 -7.92 -2.16
CA GLY A 53 -10.47 -6.49 -2.04
C GLY A 53 -11.49 -5.82 -1.11
N ASN A 54 -11.02 -5.04 -0.14
CA ASN A 54 -11.88 -4.32 0.78
C ASN A 54 -11.21 -3.00 1.22
N LEU A 55 -11.93 -1.87 1.15
CA LEU A 55 -11.45 -0.57 1.62
C LEU A 55 -11.06 -0.58 3.11
N PHE A 56 -11.70 -1.43 3.91
CA PHE A 56 -11.36 -1.65 5.31
C PHE A 56 -9.88 -2.06 5.48
N ASN A 57 -9.31 -2.77 4.51
CA ASN A 57 -7.94 -3.26 4.59
C ASN A 57 -6.88 -2.16 4.56
N VAL A 58 -7.23 -0.90 4.28
CA VAL A 58 -6.30 0.24 4.33
C VAL A 58 -6.85 1.41 5.16
N GLN A 59 -7.91 1.17 5.94
CA GLN A 59 -8.59 2.24 6.70
C GLN A 59 -7.64 2.95 7.67
N ASP A 60 -6.69 2.24 8.27
CA ASP A 60 -5.69 2.74 9.22
C ASP A 60 -4.60 3.61 8.58
N ILE A 61 -4.46 3.58 7.25
CA ILE A 61 -3.45 4.34 6.49
C ILE A 61 -4.07 5.18 5.38
N ASN A 62 -5.38 5.43 5.42
CA ASN A 62 -6.13 6.05 4.31
C ASN A 62 -5.63 7.46 3.95
N ASP A 63 -5.08 8.18 4.92
CA ASP A 63 -4.53 9.53 4.78
C ASP A 63 -3.12 9.53 4.16
N ARG A 64 -2.52 8.35 4.00
CA ARG A 64 -1.14 8.15 3.56
C ARG A 64 -1.03 7.45 2.21
N VAL A 65 -2.16 7.05 1.62
CA VAL A 65 -2.23 6.35 0.34
C VAL A 65 -3.26 7.01 -0.57
N LYS A 66 -3.06 6.92 -1.89
CA LYS A 66 -4.08 7.28 -2.88
C LYS A 66 -4.75 6.00 -3.36
N VAL A 67 -6.08 5.92 -3.29
CA VAL A 67 -6.83 4.73 -3.75
C VAL A 67 -7.59 5.06 -5.03
N HIS A 68 -7.42 4.22 -6.03
CA HIS A 68 -8.10 4.27 -7.31
C HIS A 68 -8.88 2.97 -7.48
N ILE A 69 -10.19 3.08 -7.68
CA ILE A 69 -11.06 1.94 -8.01
C ILE A 69 -11.21 1.92 -9.53
N ALA A 70 -10.79 0.84 -10.18
CA ALA A 70 -10.73 0.74 -11.65
C ALA A 70 -10.97 -0.68 -12.15
#